data_AF-A0A090WFG9-F1
#
_entry.id   AF-A0A090WFG9-F1
#
_cell.length_a   1.000
_cell.length_b   1.000
_cell.length_c   1.000
_cell.angle_alpha   90.00
_cell.angle_beta   90.00
_cell.angle_gamma   90.00
#
_symmetry.space_group_name_H-M   'P 1'
#
loop_
_entity.id
_entity.type
_entity.pdbx_description
1 polymer ?
#
loop_
_entity_poly.entity_id
_entity_poly.type
_entity_poly.pdbx_seq_one_letter_code
_entity_poly.pdbx_strand_id
1 'polypeptide(L)'
;MKIICIGRNYTEHIAELQNERPTEPVVFLKPDTSILLHKQPFFIPAFSNDVHHEVEVVVRINRIGKHIDKKFAHKYYNEIGLGIDFTARDVQQRCKEKGLPWEKAKSFDGASVVSREFINKEELGDLNNLSFELFKNDNLQQSGDTSHMLWKIDEIIEHVSQFFTLKIGDLIFTGTPAGVSRVEENDVLKGTLAGKENVPDQSKMKQNLYDLQKLIELSDNDADFIKDMVEMFITEIPKDLEHLAVAIIDDDRARVHEYAHKMKPSVDMFGLECLSDILIIEAWGGKSDDEMEIKEHFMRVNQELDMALIQLKRDF
;
A
#
# COMPACT_ATOMS: atom_id res chain seq x y z
N MET A 1 10.44 -5.76 7.04
CA MET A 1 9.30 -6.68 7.29
C MET A 1 8.96 -7.37 5.96
N LYS A 2 8.27 -8.52 5.91
CA LYS A 2 7.76 -9.04 4.63
C LYS A 2 6.25 -9.24 4.65
N ILE A 3 5.66 -9.08 3.47
CA ILE A 3 4.24 -9.32 3.21
C ILE A 3 4.16 -10.51 2.26
N ILE A 4 3.51 -11.57 2.71
CA ILE A 4 3.32 -12.82 1.97
C ILE A 4 1.86 -12.88 1.54
N CYS A 5 1.60 -13.12 0.26
CA CYS A 5 0.25 -13.13 -0.28
C CYS A 5 -0.09 -14.49 -0.90
N ILE A 6 -1.30 -14.97 -0.66
CA ILE A 6 -1.81 -16.24 -1.17
C ILE A 6 -2.80 -16.00 -2.30
N GLY A 7 -2.40 -16.30 -3.52
CA GLY A 7 -3.28 -16.26 -4.67
C GLY A 7 -4.22 -17.47 -4.73
N ARG A 8 -5.43 -17.25 -5.28
CA ARG A 8 -6.40 -18.32 -5.61
C ARG A 8 -6.83 -19.15 -4.40
N ASN A 9 -7.09 -18.53 -3.24
CA ASN A 9 -7.52 -19.25 -2.04
C ASN A 9 -9.05 -19.37 -1.87
N TYR A 10 -9.87 -18.79 -2.75
CA TYR A 10 -11.34 -18.88 -2.68
C TYR A 10 -11.92 -19.51 -3.95
N THR A 11 -12.85 -20.44 -3.80
CA THR A 11 -13.45 -21.23 -4.88
C THR A 11 -14.18 -20.37 -5.91
N GLU A 12 -14.95 -19.39 -5.46
CA GLU A 12 -15.76 -18.54 -6.34
C GLU A 12 -14.88 -17.58 -7.15
N HIS A 13 -13.80 -17.09 -6.55
CA HIS A 13 -12.83 -16.24 -7.24
C HIS A 13 -12.03 -17.01 -8.31
N ILE A 14 -11.71 -18.28 -8.07
CA ILE A 14 -11.11 -19.15 -9.09
C ILE A 14 -12.03 -19.29 -10.30
N ALA A 15 -13.34 -19.50 -10.06
CA ALA A 15 -14.33 -19.63 -11.12
C ALA A 15 -14.54 -18.32 -11.88
N GLU A 16 -14.63 -17.18 -11.18
CA GLU A 16 -14.73 -15.83 -11.74
C GLU A 16 -13.59 -15.53 -12.74
N LEU A 17 -12.36 -15.90 -12.37
CA LEU A 17 -11.18 -15.68 -13.21
C LEU A 17 -10.85 -16.84 -14.16
N GLN A 18 -11.75 -17.82 -14.32
CA GLN A 18 -11.58 -19.01 -15.19
C GLN A 18 -10.25 -19.74 -14.99
N ASN A 19 -9.75 -19.77 -13.75
CA ASN A 19 -8.49 -20.42 -13.42
C ASN A 19 -8.69 -21.89 -13.06
N GLU A 20 -7.69 -22.73 -13.30
CA GLU A 20 -7.65 -24.07 -12.72
C GLU A 20 -7.38 -24.00 -11.20
N ARG A 21 -8.04 -24.88 -10.44
CA ARG A 21 -7.78 -25.01 -9.00
C ARG A 21 -6.33 -25.48 -8.81
N PRO A 22 -5.47 -24.70 -8.14
CA PRO A 22 -4.09 -25.11 -7.97
C PRO A 22 -3.97 -26.27 -6.98
N THR A 23 -2.93 -27.09 -7.15
CA THR A 23 -2.62 -28.23 -6.26
C THR A 23 -2.00 -27.79 -4.93
N GLU A 24 -1.38 -26.60 -4.92
CA GLU A 24 -0.77 -25.97 -3.74
C GLU A 24 -1.01 -24.45 -3.77
N PRO A 25 -0.92 -23.75 -2.62
CA PRO A 25 -1.10 -22.30 -2.58
C PRO A 25 -0.15 -21.56 -3.53
N VAL A 26 -0.67 -20.62 -4.32
CA VAL A 26 0.19 -19.72 -5.10
C VAL A 26 0.72 -18.64 -4.17
N VAL A 27 2.05 -18.55 -4.02
CA VAL A 27 2.69 -17.60 -3.11
C VAL A 27 3.43 -16.52 -3.88
N PHE A 28 3.23 -15.26 -3.51
CA PHE A 28 4.04 -14.12 -3.96
C PHE A 28 4.34 -13.18 -2.80
N LEU A 29 5.30 -12.27 -2.99
CA LEU A 29 5.77 -11.35 -1.95
C LEU A 29 5.55 -9.91 -2.36
N LYS A 30 5.25 -9.08 -1.35
CA LYS A 30 5.33 -7.62 -1.47
C LYS A 30 6.36 -7.07 -0.47
N PRO A 31 7.11 -6.01 -0.84
CA PRO A 31 8.00 -5.33 0.09
C PRO A 31 7.17 -4.56 1.13
N ASP A 32 7.78 -4.19 2.26
CA ASP A 32 7.12 -3.34 3.25
C ASP A 32 6.80 -1.93 2.72
N THR A 33 7.56 -1.45 1.74
CA THR A 33 7.28 -0.19 1.02
C THR A 33 5.97 -0.21 0.21
N SER A 34 5.39 -1.38 -0.06
CA SER A 34 4.08 -1.44 -0.73
C SER A 34 2.92 -1.07 0.19
N ILE A 35 3.16 -0.93 1.50
CA ILE A 35 2.11 -0.54 2.44
C ILE A 35 1.70 0.90 2.19
N LEU A 36 0.40 1.12 1.99
CA LEU A 36 -0.15 2.46 1.97
C LEU A 36 -0.10 3.06 3.37
N LEU A 37 0.63 4.17 3.51
CA LEU A 37 0.81 4.83 4.79
C LEU A 37 -0.49 5.45 5.31
N HIS A 38 -0.61 5.49 6.62
CA HIS A 38 -1.82 6.00 7.25
C HIS A 38 -2.04 7.48 6.90
N LYS A 39 -3.29 7.83 6.52
CA LYS A 39 -3.75 9.16 6.08
C LYS A 39 -3.26 9.60 4.70
N GLN A 40 -2.57 8.73 3.96
CA GLN A 40 -2.30 8.98 2.55
C GLN A 40 -3.44 8.44 1.68
N PRO A 41 -3.86 9.19 0.65
CA PRO A 41 -4.75 8.65 -0.36
C PRO A 41 -4.04 7.55 -1.16
N PHE A 42 -4.82 6.58 -1.65
CA PHE A 42 -4.31 5.64 -2.63
C PHE A 42 -4.22 6.32 -3.99
N PHE A 43 -3.06 6.21 -4.63
CA PHE A 43 -2.81 6.74 -5.96
C PHE A 43 -2.80 5.61 -6.97
N ILE A 44 -3.63 5.76 -8.02
CA ILE A 44 -3.64 4.79 -9.12
C ILE A 44 -2.33 4.96 -9.91
N PRO A 45 -1.44 3.93 -9.96
CA PRO A 45 -0.15 4.06 -10.61
C PRO A 45 -0.25 4.42 -12.08
N ALA A 46 0.56 5.38 -12.51
CA ALA A 46 0.53 5.91 -13.88
C ALA A 46 0.79 4.89 -14.99
N PHE A 47 1.40 3.75 -14.66
CA PHE A 47 1.69 2.66 -15.60
C PHE A 47 0.51 1.71 -15.86
N SER A 48 -0.59 1.84 -15.12
CA SER A 48 -1.77 0.97 -15.23
C SER A 48 -3.05 1.80 -15.31
N ASN A 49 -3.97 1.36 -16.17
CA ASN A 49 -5.33 1.88 -16.24
C ASN A 49 -6.36 0.85 -15.74
N ASP A 50 -5.93 -0.25 -15.13
CA ASP A 50 -6.80 -1.35 -14.72
C ASP A 50 -6.37 -1.91 -13.37
N VAL A 51 -6.48 -1.07 -12.34
CA VAL A 51 -6.13 -1.43 -10.96
C VAL A 51 -7.37 -1.92 -10.25
N HIS A 52 -7.30 -3.11 -9.65
CA HIS A 52 -8.41 -3.77 -8.98
C HIS A 52 -8.18 -3.85 -7.48
N HIS A 53 -9.27 -3.77 -6.70
CA HIS A 53 -9.25 -4.08 -5.28
C HIS A 53 -9.42 -5.60 -5.05
N GLU A 54 -8.73 -6.12 -4.05
CA GLU A 54 -8.87 -7.51 -3.58
C GLU A 54 -8.88 -7.48 -2.05
N VAL A 55 -10.06 -7.58 -1.42
CA VAL A 55 -10.17 -7.57 0.05
C VAL A 55 -9.76 -8.92 0.64
N GLU A 56 -8.88 -8.91 1.64
CA GLU A 56 -8.33 -10.12 2.23
C GLU A 56 -8.21 -10.06 3.74
N VAL A 57 -8.41 -11.20 4.41
CA VAL A 57 -8.04 -11.36 5.81
C VAL A 57 -6.52 -11.39 5.93
N VAL A 58 -5.98 -10.59 6.85
CA VAL A 58 -4.54 -10.44 7.06
C VAL A 58 -4.14 -10.99 8.41
N VAL A 59 -3.14 -11.87 8.43
CA VAL A 59 -2.61 -12.48 9.66
C VAL A 59 -1.28 -11.83 10.00
N ARG A 60 -1.12 -11.34 11.24
CA ARG A 60 0.16 -10.80 11.73
C ARG A 60 0.94 -11.86 12.52
N ILE A 61 2.15 -12.15 12.07
CA ILE A 61 3.04 -13.10 12.72
C ILE A 61 3.62 -12.48 13.99
N ASN A 62 3.57 -13.23 15.10
CA ASN A 62 4.07 -12.80 16.41
C ASN A 62 5.25 -13.63 16.93
N ARG A 63 5.73 -14.60 16.15
CA ARG A 63 6.83 -15.49 16.53
C ARG A 63 7.70 -15.85 15.34
N ILE A 64 9.00 -15.99 15.57
CA ILE A 64 9.94 -16.47 14.56
C ILE A 64 9.76 -17.97 14.37
N GLY A 65 9.63 -18.45 13.13
CA GLY A 65 9.51 -19.87 12.84
C GLY A 65 9.84 -20.26 11.40
N LYS A 66 10.29 -21.50 11.23
CA LYS A 66 10.54 -22.15 9.94
C LYS A 66 10.20 -23.64 10.08
N HIS A 67 9.73 -24.27 9.01
CA HIS A 67 9.30 -25.68 9.02
C HIS A 67 8.28 -25.95 10.15
N ILE A 68 7.26 -25.11 10.24
CA ILE A 68 6.26 -25.16 11.30
C ILE A 68 5.22 -26.23 10.94
N ASP A 69 5.06 -27.26 11.77
CA ASP A 69 3.94 -28.20 11.62
C ASP A 69 2.60 -27.47 11.81
N LYS A 70 1.57 -27.80 11.03
CA LYS A 70 0.21 -27.25 11.13
C LYS A 70 -0.34 -27.23 12.56
N LYS A 71 -0.12 -28.30 13.34
CA LYS A 71 -0.58 -28.41 14.74
C LYS A 71 -0.01 -27.33 15.67
N PHE A 72 1.06 -26.64 15.27
CA PHE A 72 1.67 -25.55 16.02
C PHE A 72 1.45 -24.18 15.37
N ALA A 73 0.90 -24.11 14.16
CA ALA A 73 0.74 -22.87 13.38
C ALA A 73 -0.06 -21.79 14.13
N HIS A 74 -1.15 -22.18 14.81
CA HIS A 74 -1.93 -21.29 15.67
C HIS A 74 -1.13 -20.54 16.75
N LYS A 75 0.11 -20.95 17.08
CA LYS A 75 0.95 -20.27 18.07
C LYS A 75 1.79 -19.13 17.49
N TYR A 76 1.75 -18.93 16.17
CA TYR A 76 2.59 -17.98 15.44
C TYR A 76 1.86 -16.69 15.06
N TYR A 77 0.60 -16.55 15.43
CA TYR A 77 -0.19 -15.34 15.25
C TYR A 77 -1.23 -15.23 16.36
N ASN A 78 -1.51 -14.01 16.80
CA ASN A 78 -2.61 -13.70 17.72
C ASN A 78 -3.54 -12.63 17.17
N GLU A 79 -3.12 -11.92 16.13
CA GLU A 79 -3.78 -10.72 15.65
C GLU A 79 -4.18 -10.90 14.19
N ILE A 80 -5.43 -10.56 13.88
CA ILE A 80 -6.05 -10.65 12.57
C ILE A 80 -6.57 -9.27 12.18
N GLY A 81 -6.22 -8.85 10.97
CA GLY A 81 -6.69 -7.62 10.37
C GLY A 81 -7.41 -7.88 9.06
N LEU A 82 -7.72 -6.79 8.38
CA LEU A 82 -8.26 -6.79 7.04
C LEU A 82 -7.32 -5.96 6.16
N GLY A 83 -7.19 -6.33 4.89
CA GLY A 83 -6.33 -5.62 3.96
C GLY A 83 -6.92 -5.57 2.56
N ILE A 84 -6.33 -4.73 1.72
CA ILE A 84 -6.62 -4.66 0.29
C ILE A 84 -5.33 -4.93 -0.46
N ASP A 85 -5.33 -5.98 -1.28
CA ASP A 85 -4.28 -6.31 -2.23
C ASP A 85 -4.60 -5.66 -3.59
N PHE A 86 -4.15 -4.41 -3.77
CA PHE A 86 -4.33 -3.76 -5.05
C PHE A 86 -3.49 -4.44 -6.15
N THR A 87 -4.14 -4.63 -7.29
CA THR A 87 -3.55 -5.36 -8.42
C THR A 87 -3.70 -4.58 -9.70
N ALA A 88 -2.59 -4.23 -10.35
CA ALA A 88 -2.60 -3.76 -11.73
C ALA A 88 -2.88 -4.95 -12.66
N ARG A 89 -4.16 -5.19 -12.95
CA ARG A 89 -4.65 -6.41 -13.60
C ARG A 89 -4.13 -6.56 -15.01
N ASP A 90 -4.05 -5.46 -15.76
CA ASP A 90 -3.47 -5.42 -17.09
C ASP A 90 -1.98 -5.83 -17.09
N VAL A 91 -1.20 -5.36 -16.10
CA VAL A 91 0.19 -5.75 -15.91
C VAL A 91 0.28 -7.23 -15.52
N GLN A 92 -0.59 -7.69 -14.61
CA GLN A 92 -0.62 -9.08 -14.16
C GLN A 92 -0.86 -10.04 -15.33
N GLN A 93 -1.81 -9.70 -16.20
CA GLN A 93 -2.14 -10.49 -17.39
C GLN A 93 -0.94 -10.61 -18.33
N ARG A 94 -0.28 -9.48 -18.64
CA ARG A 94 0.95 -9.48 -19.45
C ARG A 94 2.07 -10.30 -18.81
N CYS A 95 2.20 -10.27 -17.48
CA CYS A 95 3.18 -11.10 -16.77
C CYS A 95 2.85 -12.59 -16.90
N LYS A 96 1.59 -12.99 -16.70
CA LYS A 96 1.13 -14.38 -16.85
C LYS A 96 1.37 -14.92 -18.25
N GLU A 97 0.98 -14.18 -19.29
CA GLU A 97 1.15 -14.58 -20.69
C GLU A 97 2.62 -14.82 -21.08
N LYS A 98 3.54 -14.08 -20.46
CA LYS A 98 4.98 -14.16 -20.74
C LYS A 98 5.76 -15.00 -19.71
N GLY A 99 5.09 -15.59 -18.73
CA GLY A 99 5.75 -16.32 -17.64
C GLY A 99 6.68 -15.45 -16.80
N LEU A 100 6.37 -14.16 -16.65
CA LEU A 100 7.18 -13.19 -15.91
C LEU A 100 6.74 -13.07 -14.44
N PRO A 101 7.64 -12.59 -13.56
CA PRO A 101 7.32 -12.29 -12.17
C PRO A 101 6.21 -11.24 -11.99
N TRP A 102 5.46 -11.32 -10.89
CA TRP A 102 4.23 -10.54 -10.64
C TRP A 102 4.46 -9.23 -9.88
N GLU A 103 5.69 -8.94 -9.45
CA GLU A 103 6.03 -7.84 -8.55
C GLU A 103 5.57 -6.49 -9.13
N LYS A 104 5.72 -6.26 -10.44
CA LYS A 104 5.22 -5.02 -11.08
C LYS A 104 3.70 -4.86 -11.01
N ALA A 105 2.96 -5.96 -10.91
CA ALA A 105 1.51 -5.97 -10.88
C ALA A 105 0.93 -5.98 -9.46
N LYS A 106 1.69 -6.47 -8.48
CA LYS A 106 1.23 -6.75 -7.11
C LYS A 106 1.99 -5.98 -6.04
N SER A 107 3.19 -5.49 -6.31
CA SER A 107 4.15 -5.03 -5.28
C SER A 107 4.58 -3.58 -5.49
N PHE A 108 3.80 -2.80 -6.24
CA PHE A 108 4.02 -1.35 -6.41
C PHE A 108 3.67 -0.58 -5.13
N ASP A 109 4.12 0.67 -5.05
CA ASP A 109 3.92 1.50 -3.85
C ASP A 109 2.43 1.73 -3.57
N GLY A 110 2.02 1.59 -2.31
CA GLY A 110 0.61 1.64 -1.91
C GLY A 110 -0.24 0.43 -2.32
N ALA A 111 0.34 -0.62 -2.94
CA ALA A 111 -0.41 -1.80 -3.35
C ALA A 111 -0.97 -2.66 -2.20
N SER A 112 -0.59 -2.37 -0.95
CA SER A 112 -1.04 -3.07 0.25
C SER A 112 -1.69 -2.11 1.22
N VAL A 113 -3.00 -2.20 1.36
CA VAL A 113 -3.70 -1.58 2.48
C VAL A 113 -3.80 -2.59 3.61
N VAL A 114 -3.57 -2.14 4.83
CA VAL A 114 -3.74 -2.93 6.05
C VAL A 114 -4.59 -2.15 7.04
N SER A 115 -5.39 -2.84 7.83
CA SER A 115 -6.19 -2.23 8.88
C SER A 115 -5.33 -1.49 9.90
N ARG A 116 -5.85 -0.39 10.45
CA ARG A 116 -5.16 0.37 11.51
C ARG A 116 -5.01 -0.46 12.77
N GLU A 117 -6.07 -1.17 13.12
CA GLU A 117 -6.12 -2.04 14.28
C GLU A 117 -6.13 -3.49 13.79
N PHE A 118 -5.41 -4.35 14.50
CA PHE A 118 -5.57 -5.78 14.33
C PHE A 118 -6.28 -6.31 15.58
N ILE A 119 -7.24 -7.19 15.37
CA ILE A 119 -8.10 -7.72 16.41
C ILE A 119 -7.46 -9.00 16.94
N ASN A 120 -7.45 -9.17 18.27
CA ASN A 120 -7.02 -10.43 18.85
C ASN A 120 -7.98 -11.54 18.38
N LYS A 121 -7.42 -12.65 17.88
CA LYS A 121 -8.22 -13.77 17.36
C LYS A 121 -9.20 -14.36 18.39
N GLU A 122 -8.90 -14.25 19.68
CA GLU A 122 -9.80 -14.71 20.75
C GLU A 122 -11.13 -13.92 20.76
N GLU A 123 -11.13 -12.68 20.25
CA GLU A 123 -12.32 -11.85 20.11
C GLU A 123 -13.12 -12.14 18.83
N LEU A 124 -12.53 -12.83 17.86
CA LEU A 124 -13.11 -13.10 16.55
C LEU A 124 -13.85 -14.45 16.47
N GLY A 125 -13.76 -15.27 17.52
CA GLY A 125 -14.38 -16.59 17.54
C GLY A 125 -13.69 -17.59 16.60
N ASP A 126 -14.45 -18.28 15.76
CA ASP A 126 -13.90 -19.27 14.82
C ASP A 126 -13.34 -18.60 13.58
N LEU A 127 -12.01 -18.57 13.46
CA LEU A 127 -11.29 -18.01 12.31
C LEU A 127 -11.50 -18.78 11.00
N ASN A 128 -12.11 -19.97 11.04
CA ASN A 128 -12.52 -20.68 9.84
C ASN A 128 -13.94 -20.33 9.41
N ASN A 129 -14.63 -19.42 10.10
CA ASN A 129 -15.98 -18.97 9.80
C ASN A 129 -16.15 -17.48 10.15
N LEU A 130 -15.28 -16.66 9.54
CA LEU A 130 -15.16 -15.23 9.77
C LEU A 130 -15.60 -14.49 8.52
N SER A 131 -16.63 -13.66 8.66
CA SER A 131 -17.14 -12.82 7.57
C SER A 131 -16.32 -11.54 7.40
N PHE A 132 -16.18 -11.11 6.16
CA PHE A 132 -15.52 -9.85 5.81
C PHE A 132 -16.08 -9.29 4.50
N GLU A 133 -16.08 -7.97 4.36
CA GLU A 133 -16.70 -7.30 3.23
C GLU A 133 -15.88 -6.09 2.79
N LEU A 134 -16.09 -5.69 1.53
CA LEU A 134 -15.59 -4.44 0.97
C LEU A 134 -16.72 -3.69 0.27
N PHE A 135 -16.84 -2.43 0.62
CA PHE A 135 -17.74 -1.46 0.01
C PHE A 135 -16.94 -0.46 -0.80
N LYS A 136 -17.43 -0.13 -1.99
CA LYS A 136 -16.94 0.94 -2.85
C LYS A 136 -18.04 1.98 -3.00
N ASN A 137 -17.80 3.20 -2.52
CA ASN A 137 -18.80 4.27 -2.47
C ASN A 137 -20.11 3.79 -1.82
N ASP A 138 -19.99 3.15 -0.65
CA ASP A 138 -21.09 2.55 0.11
C ASP A 138 -21.85 1.41 -0.58
N ASN A 139 -21.43 0.97 -1.77
CA ASN A 139 -21.97 -0.21 -2.45
C ASN A 139 -21.12 -1.44 -2.17
N LEU A 140 -21.74 -2.51 -1.67
CA LEU A 140 -21.07 -3.79 -1.45
C LEU A 140 -20.47 -4.31 -2.77
N GLN A 141 -19.16 -4.52 -2.81
CA GLN A 141 -18.46 -5.09 -3.97
C GLN A 141 -18.01 -6.53 -3.70
N GLN A 142 -17.47 -6.78 -2.50
CA GLN A 142 -16.98 -8.09 -2.11
C GLN A 142 -17.57 -8.49 -0.77
N SER A 143 -18.02 -9.73 -0.66
CA SER A 143 -18.45 -10.36 0.59
C SER A 143 -17.84 -11.75 0.63
N GLY A 144 -17.09 -12.03 1.69
CA GLY A 144 -16.35 -13.27 1.86
C GLY A 144 -16.56 -13.87 3.24
N ASP A 145 -16.36 -15.18 3.31
CA ASP A 145 -16.29 -15.92 4.56
C ASP A 145 -15.12 -16.90 4.51
N THR A 146 -14.29 -16.90 5.55
CA THR A 146 -13.08 -17.75 5.61
C THR A 146 -13.38 -19.25 5.56
N SER A 147 -14.64 -19.68 5.78
CA SER A 147 -15.08 -21.06 5.58
C SER A 147 -14.91 -21.52 4.14
N HIS A 148 -14.95 -20.58 3.18
CA HIS A 148 -14.74 -20.83 1.75
C HIS A 148 -13.26 -20.85 1.34
N MET A 149 -12.31 -20.57 2.24
CA MET A 149 -10.89 -20.74 1.95
C MET A 149 -10.55 -22.19 1.60
N LEU A 150 -9.79 -22.40 0.53
CA LEU A 150 -9.25 -23.68 0.12
C LEU A 150 -8.17 -24.20 1.07
N TRP A 151 -7.31 -23.29 1.53
CA TRP A 151 -6.27 -23.52 2.52
C TRP A 151 -6.52 -22.60 3.71
N LYS A 152 -6.66 -23.18 4.90
CA LYS A 152 -6.89 -22.41 6.13
C LYS A 152 -5.61 -21.73 6.60
N ILE A 153 -5.74 -20.73 7.48
CA ILE A 153 -4.62 -19.93 8.00
C ILE A 153 -3.46 -20.81 8.50
N ASP A 154 -3.77 -21.84 9.29
CA ASP A 154 -2.76 -22.75 9.85
C ASP A 154 -2.03 -23.57 8.76
N GLU A 155 -2.72 -23.92 7.66
CA GLU A 155 -2.15 -24.64 6.52
C GLU A 155 -1.26 -23.72 5.68
N ILE A 156 -1.68 -22.46 5.51
CA ILE A 156 -0.88 -21.44 4.84
C ILE A 156 0.44 -21.23 5.58
N ILE A 157 0.39 -21.08 6.92
CA ILE A 157 1.58 -20.90 7.75
C ILE A 157 2.50 -22.13 7.64
N GLU A 158 1.97 -23.34 7.73
CA GLU A 158 2.74 -24.58 7.55
C GLU A 158 3.46 -24.58 6.20
N HIS A 159 2.73 -24.32 5.11
CA HIS A 159 3.24 -24.35 3.75
C HIS A 159 4.30 -23.28 3.51
N VAL A 160 3.98 -22.01 3.79
CA VAL A 160 4.88 -20.86 3.58
C VAL A 160 6.15 -21.01 4.40
N SER A 161 6.06 -21.53 5.62
CA SER A 161 7.21 -21.70 6.51
C SER A 161 8.25 -22.72 6.03
N GLN A 162 7.91 -23.56 5.03
CA GLN A 162 8.87 -24.45 4.37
C GLN A 162 9.88 -23.67 3.52
N PHE A 163 9.43 -22.56 2.93
CA PHE A 163 10.21 -21.74 2.01
C PHE A 163 10.83 -20.53 2.70
N PHE A 164 10.04 -19.84 3.54
CA PHE A 164 10.45 -18.58 4.16
C PHE A 164 10.43 -18.70 5.69
N THR A 165 11.49 -18.24 6.35
CA THR A 165 11.43 -18.06 7.81
C THR A 165 10.48 -16.92 8.13
N LEU A 166 9.40 -17.20 8.85
CA LEU A 166 8.47 -16.19 9.35
C LEU A 166 9.13 -15.44 10.51
N LYS A 167 8.98 -14.12 10.55
CA LYS A 167 9.51 -13.22 11.57
C LYS A 167 8.34 -12.46 12.20
N ILE A 168 8.58 -11.99 13.42
CA ILE A 168 7.64 -11.11 14.13
C ILE A 168 7.38 -9.86 13.27
N GLY A 169 6.11 -9.52 13.09
CA GLY A 169 5.65 -8.38 12.29
C GLY A 169 5.36 -8.73 10.83
N ASP A 170 5.76 -9.90 10.32
CA ASP A 170 5.39 -10.30 8.96
C ASP A 170 3.87 -10.42 8.81
N LEU A 171 3.38 -10.09 7.63
CA LEU A 171 1.96 -10.13 7.29
C LEU A 171 1.68 -11.24 6.28
N ILE A 172 0.57 -11.95 6.47
CA ILE A 172 0.07 -12.94 5.51
C ILE A 172 -1.31 -12.53 5.02
N PHE A 173 -1.40 -12.19 3.75
CA PHE A 173 -2.61 -11.95 2.97
C PHE A 173 -3.13 -13.30 2.46
N THR A 174 -4.36 -13.64 2.83
CA THR A 174 -4.88 -15.01 2.75
C THR A 174 -5.72 -15.31 1.50
N GLY A 175 -5.77 -14.39 0.54
CA GLY A 175 -6.56 -14.46 -0.67
C GLY A 175 -7.88 -13.68 -0.57
N THR A 176 -8.42 -13.35 -1.75
CA THR A 176 -9.66 -12.59 -1.93
C THR A 176 -10.84 -13.48 -2.38
N PRO A 177 -12.08 -13.17 -1.97
CA PRO A 177 -13.29 -13.73 -2.56
C PRO A 177 -13.57 -13.13 -3.94
N ALA A 178 -14.65 -13.56 -4.59
CA ALA A 178 -15.12 -12.99 -5.86
C ALA A 178 -15.57 -11.53 -5.72
N GLY A 179 -15.82 -10.85 -6.85
CA GLY A 179 -16.24 -9.45 -6.87
C GLY A 179 -15.08 -8.47 -6.92
N VAL A 180 -13.91 -8.91 -7.37
CA VAL A 180 -12.79 -8.00 -7.63
C VAL A 180 -13.18 -7.04 -8.75
N SER A 181 -12.96 -5.75 -8.55
CA SER A 181 -13.37 -4.75 -9.53
C SER A 181 -12.35 -3.62 -9.64
N ARG A 182 -12.37 -2.96 -10.81
CA ARG A 182 -11.54 -1.80 -11.07
C ARG A 182 -11.90 -0.65 -10.11
N VAL A 183 -10.86 0.06 -9.67
CA VAL A 183 -10.97 1.31 -8.94
C VAL A 183 -10.80 2.52 -9.86
N GLU A 184 -11.51 3.59 -9.53
CA GLU A 184 -11.49 4.86 -10.24
C GLU A 184 -11.14 6.03 -9.31
N GLU A 185 -10.92 7.20 -9.90
CA GLU A 185 -10.70 8.42 -9.13
C GLU A 185 -11.91 8.73 -8.23
N ASN A 186 -11.62 9.24 -7.04
CA ASN A 186 -12.54 9.62 -5.97
C ASN A 186 -13.33 8.48 -5.34
N ASP A 187 -13.12 7.23 -5.77
CA ASP A 187 -13.67 6.08 -5.10
C ASP A 187 -13.22 6.03 -3.63
N VAL A 188 -14.14 5.63 -2.77
CA VAL A 188 -13.91 5.40 -1.35
C VAL A 188 -14.11 3.92 -1.05
N LEU A 189 -13.08 3.28 -0.51
CA LEU A 189 -13.13 1.88 -0.10
C LEU A 189 -13.28 1.78 1.42
N LYS A 190 -14.24 0.96 1.87
CA LYS A 190 -14.48 0.65 3.29
C LYS A 190 -14.53 -0.85 3.48
N GLY A 191 -13.80 -1.36 4.47
CA GLY A 191 -13.72 -2.79 4.74
C GLY A 191 -14.23 -3.15 6.13
N THR A 192 -15.04 -4.21 6.22
CA THR A 192 -15.53 -4.74 7.50
C THR A 192 -14.97 -6.14 7.75
N LEU A 193 -14.67 -6.44 9.02
CA LEU A 193 -14.25 -7.75 9.49
C LEU A 193 -15.09 -8.12 10.72
N ALA A 194 -15.75 -9.27 10.70
CA ALA A 194 -16.69 -9.70 11.74
C ALA A 194 -17.78 -8.65 12.06
N GLY A 195 -18.24 -7.91 11.05
CA GLY A 195 -19.22 -6.83 11.21
C GLY A 195 -18.69 -5.54 11.89
N LYS A 196 -17.39 -5.45 12.17
CA LYS A 196 -16.72 -4.22 12.63
C LYS A 196 -15.99 -3.56 11.47
N GLU A 197 -16.13 -2.25 11.32
CA GLU A 197 -15.29 -1.48 10.39
C GLU A 197 -13.82 -1.61 10.83
N ASN A 198 -12.96 -2.02 9.90
CA ASN A 198 -11.58 -2.40 10.23
C ASN A 198 -10.55 -1.85 9.22
N VAL A 199 -10.94 -1.70 7.95
CA VAL A 199 -10.18 -0.85 7.02
C VAL A 199 -10.80 0.55 7.09
N PRO A 200 -10.04 1.56 7.57
CA PRO A 200 -10.58 2.91 7.70
C PRO A 200 -10.97 3.46 6.34
N ASP A 201 -12.03 4.26 6.32
CA ASP A 201 -12.37 5.23 5.27
C ASP A 201 -11.09 5.83 4.67
N GLN A 202 -10.69 5.31 3.50
CA GLN A 202 -9.53 5.81 2.82
C GLN A 202 -9.93 7.08 2.09
N SER A 203 -9.25 8.16 2.48
CA SER A 203 -9.25 9.46 1.80
C SER A 203 -9.22 9.23 0.29
N LYS A 204 -10.31 9.61 -0.38
CA LYS A 204 -10.54 9.70 -1.83
C LYS A 204 -9.39 9.19 -2.67
N MET A 205 -9.61 8.15 -3.46
CA MET A 205 -8.67 7.79 -4.52
C MET A 205 -8.38 9.02 -5.39
N LYS A 206 -7.10 9.29 -5.69
CA LYS A 206 -6.72 10.39 -6.56
C LYS A 206 -6.06 9.84 -7.80
N GLN A 207 -6.41 10.41 -8.95
CA GLN A 207 -5.77 10.12 -10.23
C GLN A 207 -4.66 11.13 -10.52
N ASN A 208 -4.80 12.35 -10.00
CA ASN A 208 -3.77 13.38 -10.06
C ASN A 208 -3.07 13.57 -8.71
N LEU A 209 -1.76 13.32 -8.71
CA LEU A 209 -0.84 13.46 -7.60
C LEU A 209 -0.41 14.90 -7.33
N TYR A 210 -0.75 15.83 -8.23
CA TYR A 210 -0.39 17.25 -8.14
C TYR A 210 -1.54 18.13 -8.63
N ASP A 211 -1.52 19.40 -8.22
CA ASP A 211 -2.42 20.45 -8.69
C ASP A 211 -1.60 21.67 -9.12
N LEU A 212 -1.59 21.94 -10.43
CA LEU A 212 -0.84 23.05 -11.02
C LEU A 212 -1.61 24.36 -11.02
N GLN A 213 -2.80 24.45 -10.42
CA GLN A 213 -3.61 25.68 -10.48
C GLN A 213 -2.82 26.91 -10.03
N LYS A 214 -2.08 26.83 -8.92
CA LYS A 214 -1.21 27.92 -8.45
C LYS A 214 -0.13 28.28 -9.48
N LEU A 215 0.51 27.27 -10.07
CA LEU A 215 1.55 27.49 -11.09
C LEU A 215 0.99 28.13 -12.36
N ILE A 216 -0.20 27.71 -12.79
CA ILE A 216 -0.91 28.25 -13.96
C ILE A 216 -1.32 29.71 -13.73
N GLU A 217 -1.83 30.03 -12.52
CA GLU A 217 -2.17 31.40 -12.14
C GLU A 217 -0.91 32.29 -12.09
N LEU A 218 0.20 31.78 -11.58
CA LEU A 218 1.49 32.47 -11.54
C LEU A 218 2.10 32.68 -12.93
N SER A 219 1.89 31.76 -13.87
CA SER A 219 2.45 31.84 -15.22
C SER A 219 1.65 32.74 -16.16
N ASP A 220 0.50 33.27 -15.73
CA ASP A 220 -0.47 33.94 -16.61
C ASP A 220 -0.89 33.05 -17.80
N ASN A 221 -1.00 31.73 -17.56
CA ASN A 221 -1.26 30.68 -18.56
C ASN A 221 -0.17 30.51 -19.63
N ASP A 222 1.06 30.97 -19.39
CA ASP A 222 2.21 30.67 -20.26
C ASP A 222 2.61 29.19 -20.15
N ALA A 223 2.38 28.44 -21.23
CA ALA A 223 2.64 27.01 -21.29
C ALA A 223 4.14 26.65 -21.29
N ASP A 224 4.99 27.48 -21.89
CA ASP A 224 6.43 27.24 -21.92
C ASP A 224 7.02 27.46 -20.52
N PHE A 225 6.57 28.50 -19.82
CA PHE A 225 6.95 28.74 -18.43
C PHE A 225 6.51 27.58 -17.50
N ILE A 226 5.27 27.09 -17.65
CA ILE A 226 4.79 25.94 -16.86
C ILE A 226 5.68 24.73 -17.11
N LYS A 227 6.02 24.46 -18.37
CA LYS A 227 6.87 23.33 -18.74
C LYS A 227 8.27 23.44 -18.14
N ASP A 228 8.90 24.61 -18.25
CA ASP A 228 10.22 24.87 -17.66
C ASP A 228 10.21 24.65 -16.13
N MET A 229 9.12 25.07 -15.47
CA MET A 229 8.97 24.86 -14.03
C MET A 229 8.76 23.39 -13.66
N VAL A 230 7.99 22.65 -14.45
CA VAL A 230 7.82 21.20 -14.31
C VAL A 230 9.14 20.46 -14.52
N GLU A 231 9.90 20.80 -15.56
CA GLU A 231 11.22 20.21 -15.81
C GLU A 231 12.21 20.49 -14.66
N MET A 232 12.19 21.71 -14.12
CA MET A 232 13.01 22.09 -12.96
C MET A 232 12.61 21.29 -11.72
N PHE A 233 11.31 21.16 -11.45
CA PHE A 233 10.80 20.34 -10.35
C PHE A 233 11.23 18.88 -10.49
N ILE A 234 11.05 18.30 -11.68
CA ILE A 234 11.45 16.93 -11.99
C ILE A 234 12.95 16.69 -11.77
N THR A 235 13.77 17.70 -12.01
CA THR A 235 15.23 17.60 -11.96
C THR A 235 15.81 17.85 -10.57
N GLU A 236 15.27 18.82 -9.83
CA GLU A 236 15.86 19.28 -8.57
C GLU A 236 15.29 18.57 -7.34
N ILE A 237 13.98 18.24 -7.33
CA ILE A 237 13.35 17.59 -6.17
C ILE A 237 13.98 16.25 -5.79
N PRO A 238 14.33 15.34 -6.74
CA PRO A 238 15.00 14.09 -6.37
C PRO A 238 16.34 14.31 -5.64
N LYS A 239 17.09 15.35 -6.03
CA LYS A 239 18.38 15.68 -5.40
C LYS A 239 18.16 16.20 -3.98
N ASP A 240 17.17 17.07 -3.80
CA ASP A 240 16.86 17.62 -2.48
C ASP A 240 16.30 16.55 -1.54
N LEU A 241 15.49 15.61 -2.06
CA LEU A 241 15.06 14.42 -1.33
C LEU A 241 16.22 13.54 -0.86
N GLU A 242 17.19 13.28 -1.74
CA GLU A 242 18.39 12.49 -1.39
C GLU A 242 19.20 13.17 -0.29
N HIS A 243 19.43 14.48 -0.41
CA HIS A 243 20.15 15.22 0.62
C HIS A 243 19.38 15.26 1.95
N LEU A 244 18.06 15.41 1.91
CA LEU A 244 17.21 15.36 3.10
C LEU A 244 17.27 13.98 3.76
N ALA A 245 17.23 12.90 2.99
CA ALA A 245 17.36 11.54 3.48
C ALA A 245 18.69 11.32 4.23
N VAL A 246 19.80 11.76 3.62
CA VAL A 246 21.14 11.69 4.23
C VAL A 246 21.19 12.48 5.53
N ALA A 247 20.65 13.71 5.54
CA ALA A 247 20.62 14.55 6.72
C ALA A 247 19.79 13.93 7.87
N ILE A 248 18.68 13.26 7.57
CA ILE A 248 17.88 12.53 8.56
C ILE A 248 18.64 11.31 9.11
N ILE A 249 19.34 10.57 8.25
CA ILE A 249 20.15 9.41 8.66
C ILE A 249 21.29 9.83 9.58
N ASP A 250 21.93 10.97 9.28
CA ASP A 250 23.05 11.52 10.04
C ASP A 250 22.64 12.32 11.30
N ASP A 251 21.32 12.48 11.55
CA ASP A 251 20.76 13.39 12.59
C ASP A 251 21.29 14.84 12.47
N ASP A 252 21.60 15.28 11.25
CA ASP A 252 22.03 16.66 10.97
C ASP A 252 20.82 17.58 10.86
N ARG A 253 20.34 18.03 12.02
CA ARG A 253 19.12 18.86 12.14
C ARG A 253 19.20 20.18 11.37
N ALA A 254 20.39 20.79 11.30
CA ALA A 254 20.56 22.04 10.57
C ALA A 254 20.35 21.82 9.07
N ARG A 255 20.90 20.73 8.53
CA ARG A 255 20.66 20.34 7.13
C ARG A 255 19.24 19.88 6.88
N VAL A 256 18.62 19.15 7.80
CA VAL A 256 17.21 18.77 7.67
C VAL A 256 16.32 20.02 7.56
N HIS A 257 16.55 21.02 8.42
CA HIS A 257 15.86 22.30 8.31
C HIS A 257 16.09 22.97 6.95
N GLU A 258 17.35 23.07 6.52
CA GLU A 258 17.73 23.70 5.25
C GLU A 258 17.03 23.05 4.04
N TYR A 259 17.13 21.72 3.90
CA TYR A 259 16.56 21.02 2.75
C TYR A 259 15.02 21.01 2.77
N ALA A 260 14.40 20.81 3.93
CA ALA A 260 12.94 20.89 4.05
C ALA A 260 12.43 22.30 3.72
N HIS A 261 13.10 23.35 4.22
CA HIS A 261 12.79 24.74 3.90
C HIS A 261 12.92 25.02 2.40
N LYS A 262 13.96 24.49 1.76
CA LYS A 262 14.20 24.64 0.32
C LYS A 262 13.12 23.98 -0.53
N MET A 263 12.64 22.79 -0.15
CA MET A 263 11.63 22.05 -0.92
C MET A 263 10.21 22.64 -0.79
N LYS A 264 9.90 23.21 0.38
CA LYS A 264 8.56 23.69 0.74
C LYS A 264 7.86 24.56 -0.33
N PRO A 265 8.50 25.60 -0.93
CA PRO A 265 7.82 26.44 -1.92
C PRO A 265 7.41 25.67 -3.17
N SER A 266 8.28 24.78 -3.65
CA SER A 266 8.01 23.95 -4.83
C SER A 266 6.87 22.96 -4.57
N VAL A 267 6.87 22.31 -3.40
CA VAL A 267 5.82 21.37 -3.02
C VAL A 267 4.46 22.07 -2.88
N ASP A 268 4.42 23.27 -2.30
CA ASP A 268 3.20 24.08 -2.21
C ASP A 268 2.70 24.55 -3.58
N MET A 269 3.62 24.94 -4.48
CA MET A 269 3.30 25.41 -5.83
C MET A 269 2.72 24.31 -6.72
N PHE A 270 3.14 23.06 -6.52
CA PHE A 270 2.62 21.87 -7.21
C PHE A 270 1.39 21.26 -6.51
N GLY A 271 0.89 21.89 -5.44
CA GLY A 271 -0.35 21.48 -4.77
C GLY A 271 -0.28 20.10 -4.12
N LEU A 272 0.90 19.69 -3.65
CA LEU A 272 1.13 18.39 -3.04
C LEU A 272 0.69 18.37 -1.57
N GLU A 273 0.13 17.26 -1.11
CA GLU A 273 -0.40 17.10 0.25
C GLU A 273 0.71 16.92 1.29
N CYS A 274 1.85 16.35 0.88
CA CYS A 274 3.04 16.17 1.70
C CYS A 274 3.67 17.49 2.17
N LEU A 275 3.17 18.65 1.74
CA LEU A 275 3.53 19.95 2.31
C LEU A 275 3.38 19.96 3.84
N SER A 276 2.33 19.34 4.35
CA SER A 276 2.09 19.25 5.80
C SER A 276 3.18 18.45 6.53
N ASP A 277 3.63 17.35 5.94
CA ASP A 277 4.75 16.55 6.44
C ASP A 277 6.08 17.29 6.31
N ILE A 278 6.33 18.02 5.21
CA ILE A 278 7.54 18.86 5.04
C ILE A 278 7.64 19.93 6.12
N LEU A 279 6.53 20.58 6.48
CA LEU A 279 6.50 21.58 7.56
C LEU A 279 6.88 20.97 8.92
N ILE A 280 6.48 19.72 9.17
CA ILE A 280 6.84 19.00 10.40
C ILE A 280 8.34 18.65 10.40
N ILE A 281 8.87 18.15 9.27
CA ILE A 281 10.30 17.84 9.11
C ILE A 281 11.15 19.12 9.26
N GLU A 282 10.73 20.23 8.65
CA GLU A 282 11.40 21.53 8.78
C GLU A 282 11.44 22.01 10.24
N ALA A 283 10.34 21.83 10.98
CA ALA A 283 10.24 22.22 12.38
C ALA A 283 11.12 21.37 13.31
N TRP A 284 11.27 20.08 13.02
CA TRP A 284 12.17 19.19 13.76
C TRP A 284 13.64 19.59 13.65
N GLY A 285 14.06 20.05 12.46
CA GLY A 285 15.38 20.65 12.30
C GLY A 285 15.62 21.88 13.22
N GLY A 286 14.55 22.49 13.75
CA GLY A 286 14.59 23.65 14.65
C GLY A 286 14.27 23.39 16.14
N LYS A 287 13.67 22.26 16.54
CA LYS A 287 13.24 21.96 17.93
C LYS A 287 13.30 20.47 18.32
N SER A 288 13.24 20.18 19.63
CA SER A 288 13.36 18.83 20.19
C SER A 288 12.02 18.07 20.19
N ASP A 289 11.82 17.18 19.22
CA ASP A 289 10.81 16.11 19.30
C ASP A 289 11.36 14.78 18.73
N ASP A 290 10.61 13.71 18.98
CA ASP A 290 10.98 12.29 18.91
C ASP A 290 11.45 11.82 17.51
N GLU A 291 12.59 11.13 17.45
CA GLU A 291 13.30 10.75 16.21
C GLU A 291 12.51 9.74 15.35
N MET A 292 11.63 8.96 15.98
CA MET A 292 10.84 7.92 15.30
C MET A 292 9.71 8.51 14.44
N GLU A 293 9.18 9.68 14.83
CA GLU A 293 8.09 10.35 14.12
C GLU A 293 8.55 10.93 12.77
N ILE A 294 9.81 11.41 12.70
CA ILE A 294 10.36 12.06 11.50
C ILE A 294 10.61 11.11 10.36
N LYS A 295 11.06 9.88 10.64
CA LYS A 295 11.27 8.88 9.58
C LYS A 295 9.94 8.54 8.91
N GLU A 296 8.83 8.48 9.66
CA GLU A 296 7.51 8.27 9.08
C GLU A 296 7.04 9.45 8.23
N HIS A 297 7.23 10.69 8.70
CA HIS A 297 6.96 11.89 7.90
C HIS A 297 7.79 11.92 6.61
N PHE A 298 9.08 11.59 6.69
CA PHE A 298 9.94 11.53 5.51
C PHE A 298 9.51 10.45 4.53
N MET A 299 9.15 9.25 5.01
CA MET A 299 8.63 8.18 4.15
C MET A 299 7.36 8.62 3.42
N ARG A 300 6.45 9.34 4.09
CA ARG A 300 5.25 9.91 3.47
C ARG A 300 5.60 10.92 2.36
N VAL A 301 6.51 11.85 2.65
CA VAL A 301 6.99 12.85 1.68
C VAL A 301 7.63 12.19 0.46
N ASN A 302 8.53 11.23 0.70
CA ASN A 302 9.25 10.53 -0.37
C ASN A 302 8.29 9.76 -1.27
N GLN A 303 7.35 9.01 -0.70
CA GLN A 303 6.39 8.22 -1.46
C GLN A 303 5.49 9.10 -2.35
N GLU A 304 4.95 10.20 -1.82
CA GLU A 304 4.10 11.09 -2.61
C GLU A 304 4.89 11.80 -3.72
N LEU A 305 6.10 12.30 -3.42
CA LEU A 305 6.93 12.98 -4.41
C LEU A 305 7.40 12.04 -5.52
N ASP A 306 7.82 10.81 -5.19
CA ASP A 306 8.21 9.81 -6.20
C ASP A 306 7.06 9.52 -7.17
N MET A 307 5.85 9.36 -6.64
CA MET A 307 4.66 9.14 -7.46
C MET A 307 4.32 10.38 -8.30
N ALA A 308 4.33 11.57 -7.71
CA ALA A 308 4.07 12.83 -8.42
C ALA A 308 5.08 13.07 -9.56
N LEU A 309 6.36 12.79 -9.32
CA LEU A 309 7.43 12.88 -10.32
C LEU A 309 7.20 11.91 -11.49
N ILE A 310 6.75 10.69 -11.22
CA ILE A 310 6.40 9.72 -12.26
C ILE A 310 5.22 10.22 -13.09
N GLN A 311 4.20 10.79 -12.45
CA GLN A 311 3.05 11.33 -13.15
C GLN A 311 3.42 12.56 -14.00
N LEU A 312 4.14 13.53 -13.44
CA LEU A 312 4.58 14.73 -14.16
C LEU A 312 5.39 14.38 -15.41
N LYS A 313 6.30 13.40 -15.33
CA LYS A 313 7.09 12.91 -16.48
C LYS A 313 6.25 12.24 -17.57
N ARG A 314 5.05 11.77 -17.25
CA ARG A 314 4.12 11.18 -18.21
C ARG A 314 3.27 12.27 -18.85
N ASP A 315 2.86 13.24 -18.06
CA ASP A 315 1.88 14.26 -18.44
C ASP A 315 2.55 15.44 -19.22
N PHE A 316 3.87 15.65 -19.09
CA PHE A 316 4.69 16.68 -19.78
C PHE A 316 5.86 16.09 -20.57
#